data_AF-A0A1Y2CGU9-F1
#
_entry.id   AF-A0A1Y2CGU9-F1
#
_cell.length_a   1.000
_cell.length_b   1.000
_cell.length_c   1.000
_cell.angle_alpha   90.00
_cell.angle_beta   90.00
_cell.angle_gamma   90.00
#
_symmetry.space_group_name_H-M   'P 1'
#
loop_
_entity.id
_entity.type
_entity.pdbx_description
1 polymer ?
#
loop_
_entity_poly.entity_id
_entity_poly.type
_entity_poly.pdbx_seq_one_letter_code
_entity_poly.pdbx_strand_id
1 'polypeptide(L)'
;MLSLITFENCYFSKIEKDSLNETKGAFYQSQFGGEYLIIKNSLFENINIDTETPLIYGSYLELEILNTTFSNCYSNYGYLINLYKNIYMRPIKIVNTSFINTCTIFNGNSNTFEITGSSFRNITLKNSLPAIIDSVYSDINISNTEFIDLNITSSLFNNQSKNIFLDNITFKNINTNSKALLKFEYNNFYINNLKVDNIKCNGDIRYSSLILINSVEKKYNIHIKGLSITNSISNGPFIVIMGEAVEFILEDSNIHNVKSYGPIIDIISNDVILYIL
;
A
#
# COMPACT_ATOMS: atom_id res chain seq x y z
N MET A 1 -2.17 -25.72 -19.17
CA MET A 1 -1.50 -26.54 -18.15
C MET A 1 -1.02 -25.55 -17.10
N LEU A 2 -1.47 -25.65 -15.85
CA LEU A 2 -0.98 -24.77 -14.78
C LEU A 2 0.45 -25.19 -14.45
N SER A 3 1.41 -24.28 -14.56
CA SER A 3 2.78 -24.54 -14.10
C SER A 3 2.90 -24.01 -12.67
N LEU A 4 3.35 -24.89 -11.75
CA LEU A 4 3.63 -24.52 -10.37
C LEU A 4 5.14 -24.45 -10.19
N ILE A 5 5.62 -23.32 -9.70
CA ILE A 5 7.02 -23.11 -9.34
C ILE A 5 7.07 -22.72 -7.87
N THR A 6 7.94 -23.39 -7.10
CA THR A 6 8.11 -23.13 -5.67
C THR A 6 9.57 -22.91 -5.34
N PHE A 7 9.87 -21.78 -4.71
CA PHE A 7 11.15 -21.51 -4.05
C PHE A 7 10.96 -21.58 -2.54
N GLU A 8 11.70 -22.46 -1.88
CA GLU A 8 11.58 -22.71 -0.45
C GLU A 8 12.95 -22.81 0.22
N ASN A 9 13.12 -22.13 1.35
CA ASN A 9 14.38 -22.10 2.12
C ASN A 9 15.56 -21.59 1.26
N CYS A 10 15.29 -20.62 0.38
CA CYS A 10 16.27 -20.09 -0.55
C CYS A 10 16.87 -18.76 -0.05
N TYR A 11 18.10 -18.49 -0.49
CA TYR A 11 18.75 -17.20 -0.35
C TYR A 11 19.09 -16.65 -1.73
N PHE A 12 18.66 -15.42 -2.01
CA PHE A 12 18.85 -14.74 -3.28
C PHE A 12 19.50 -13.38 -3.04
N SER A 13 20.56 -13.08 -3.79
CA SER A 13 21.25 -11.78 -3.72
C SER A 13 21.87 -11.44 -5.07
N LYS A 14 22.15 -10.14 -5.28
CA LYS A 14 22.84 -9.64 -6.49
C LYS A 14 22.22 -10.12 -7.81
N ILE A 15 20.88 -10.12 -7.87
CA ILE A 15 20.13 -10.47 -9.07
C ILE A 15 20.14 -9.27 -10.02
N GLU A 16 20.42 -9.54 -11.29
CA GLU A 16 20.36 -8.56 -12.38
C GLU A 16 19.52 -9.11 -13.53
N LYS A 17 19.08 -8.22 -14.42
CA LYS A 17 18.45 -8.61 -15.68
C LYS A 17 19.47 -9.34 -16.57
N ASP A 18 19.03 -10.35 -17.30
CA ASP A 18 19.85 -10.97 -18.33
C ASP A 18 20.12 -10.01 -19.52
N SER A 19 21.00 -10.43 -20.44
CA SER A 19 21.32 -9.64 -21.63
C SER A 19 20.25 -9.70 -22.73
N LEU A 20 19.18 -10.49 -22.55
CA LEU A 20 18.16 -10.66 -23.56
C LEU A 20 17.11 -9.55 -23.42
N ASN A 21 16.88 -8.82 -24.52
CA ASN A 21 15.95 -7.68 -24.50
C ASN A 21 14.50 -8.07 -24.18
N GLU A 22 14.14 -9.34 -24.37
CA GLU A 22 12.78 -9.85 -24.16
C GLU A 22 12.43 -10.13 -22.70
N THR A 23 13.41 -10.18 -21.79
CA THR A 23 13.12 -10.44 -20.38
C THR A 23 12.46 -9.23 -19.72
N LYS A 24 11.37 -9.52 -19.01
CA LYS A 24 10.53 -8.52 -18.32
C LYS A 24 10.64 -8.59 -16.80
N GLY A 25 11.28 -9.61 -16.25
CA GLY A 25 11.58 -9.73 -14.83
C GLY A 25 12.98 -10.30 -14.63
N ALA A 26 13.74 -9.75 -13.68
CA ALA A 26 15.13 -10.15 -13.45
C ALA A 26 15.26 -11.51 -12.74
N PHE A 27 14.32 -11.84 -11.85
CA PHE A 27 14.29 -13.13 -11.15
C PHE A 27 13.27 -14.09 -11.77
N TYR A 28 12.06 -13.61 -12.01
CA TYR A 28 10.97 -14.43 -12.52
C TYR A 28 10.12 -13.65 -13.51
N GLN A 29 9.71 -14.32 -14.59
CA GLN A 29 8.72 -13.80 -15.52
C GLN A 29 7.65 -14.83 -15.88
N SER A 30 6.40 -14.37 -15.94
CA SER A 30 5.26 -15.08 -16.56
C SER A 30 4.62 -14.17 -17.60
N GLN A 31 4.37 -14.70 -18.81
CA GLN A 31 3.85 -13.93 -19.95
C GLN A 31 2.44 -14.34 -20.37
N PHE A 32 2.09 -15.63 -20.26
CA PHE A 32 0.89 -16.18 -20.89
C PHE A 32 -0.23 -16.52 -19.90
N GLY A 33 0.05 -16.44 -18.60
CA GLY A 33 -0.91 -16.69 -17.54
C GLY A 33 -1.08 -18.16 -17.19
N GLY A 34 -1.69 -18.41 -16.03
CA GLY A 34 -1.87 -19.76 -15.50
C GLY A 34 -0.62 -20.33 -14.82
N GLU A 35 0.44 -19.55 -14.72
CA GLU A 35 1.56 -19.87 -13.84
C GLU A 35 1.21 -19.51 -12.39
N TYR A 36 1.73 -20.33 -11.47
CA TYR A 36 1.61 -20.14 -10.05
C TYR A 36 3.01 -20.15 -9.43
N LEU A 37 3.41 -19.01 -8.86
CA LEU A 37 4.66 -18.82 -8.15
C LEU A 37 4.43 -18.80 -6.64
N ILE A 38 5.12 -19.69 -5.92
CA ILE A 38 5.19 -19.69 -4.46
C ILE A 38 6.62 -19.40 -4.03
N ILE A 39 6.81 -18.38 -3.20
CA ILE A 39 8.07 -18.07 -2.53
C ILE A 39 7.84 -18.21 -1.04
N LYS A 40 8.54 -19.13 -0.37
CA LYS A 40 8.36 -19.35 1.06
C LYS A 40 9.66 -19.52 1.84
N ASN A 41 9.66 -19.06 3.09
CA ASN A 41 10.77 -19.21 4.03
C ASN A 41 12.12 -18.77 3.43
N SER A 42 12.11 -17.71 2.63
CA SER A 42 13.28 -17.31 1.82
C SER A 42 13.77 -15.91 2.19
N LEU A 43 14.98 -15.58 1.74
CA LEU A 43 15.59 -14.27 1.93
C LEU A 43 16.07 -13.72 0.58
N PHE A 44 15.59 -12.53 0.23
CA PHE A 44 16.06 -11.70 -0.88
C PHE A 44 16.81 -10.51 -0.29
N GLU A 45 18.10 -10.41 -0.57
CA GLU A 45 18.96 -9.40 0.05
C GLU A 45 19.91 -8.75 -0.94
N ASN A 46 20.08 -7.42 -0.85
CA ASN A 46 21.07 -6.66 -1.62
C ASN A 46 20.93 -6.90 -3.13
N ILE A 47 19.73 -6.60 -3.64
CA ILE A 47 19.38 -6.70 -5.06
C ILE A 47 19.13 -5.27 -5.55
N ASN A 48 19.90 -4.81 -6.53
CA ASN A 48 19.74 -3.48 -7.09
C ASN A 48 19.73 -3.58 -8.61
N ILE A 49 18.54 -3.76 -9.19
CA ILE A 49 18.39 -3.94 -10.63
C ILE A 49 18.52 -2.57 -11.31
N ASP A 50 19.65 -2.33 -11.96
CA ASP A 50 19.95 -1.03 -12.57
C ASP A 50 19.20 -0.79 -13.89
N THR A 51 18.55 -1.81 -14.42
CA THR A 51 17.72 -1.71 -15.64
C THR A 51 16.28 -1.35 -15.31
N GLU A 52 15.53 -0.89 -16.31
CA GLU A 52 14.07 -0.66 -16.22
C GLU A 52 13.31 -1.99 -16.22
N THR A 53 13.63 -2.89 -15.29
CA THR A 53 13.00 -4.21 -15.18
C THR A 53 12.76 -4.57 -13.71
N PRO A 54 11.54 -4.98 -13.33
CA PRO A 54 11.23 -5.39 -11.96
C PRO A 54 11.96 -6.70 -11.60
N LEU A 55 12.00 -7.01 -10.31
CA LEU A 55 12.48 -8.32 -9.84
C LEU A 55 11.57 -9.45 -10.35
N ILE A 56 10.25 -9.28 -10.19
CA ILE A 56 9.25 -10.23 -10.63
C ILE A 56 8.30 -9.55 -11.61
N TYR A 57 8.06 -10.20 -12.74
CA TYR A 57 7.04 -9.82 -13.69
C TYR A 57 6.04 -10.95 -13.87
N GLY A 58 4.75 -10.64 -13.87
CA GLY A 58 3.71 -11.63 -14.11
C GLY A 58 2.52 -11.05 -14.83
N SER A 59 2.14 -11.65 -15.96
CA SER A 59 0.83 -11.43 -16.56
C SER A 59 -0.10 -12.57 -16.13
N TYR A 60 -1.17 -12.27 -15.39
CA TYR A 60 -2.07 -13.29 -14.83
C TYR A 60 -1.38 -14.31 -13.90
N LEU A 61 -0.33 -13.88 -13.21
CA LEU A 61 0.42 -14.68 -12.26
C LEU A 61 -0.36 -14.82 -10.95
N GLU A 62 -0.57 -16.07 -10.52
CA GLU A 62 -0.90 -16.36 -9.12
C GLU A 62 0.40 -16.31 -8.30
N LEU A 63 0.40 -15.53 -7.23
CA LEU A 63 1.60 -15.27 -6.43
C LEU A 63 1.30 -15.43 -4.95
N GLU A 64 2.08 -16.30 -4.29
CA GLU A 64 2.12 -16.41 -2.83
C GLU A 64 3.54 -16.15 -2.32
N ILE A 65 3.69 -15.21 -1.38
CA ILE A 65 4.92 -14.91 -0.67
C ILE A 65 4.69 -15.15 0.83
N LEU A 66 5.38 -16.12 1.41
CA LEU A 66 5.13 -16.61 2.76
C LEU A 66 6.41 -16.58 3.60
N ASN A 67 6.37 -16.03 4.81
CA ASN A 67 7.50 -16.05 5.76
C ASN A 67 8.84 -15.63 5.12
N THR A 68 8.81 -14.60 4.25
CA THR A 68 9.97 -14.22 3.42
C THR A 68 10.41 -12.81 3.78
N THR A 69 11.70 -12.52 3.60
CA THR A 69 12.24 -11.16 3.78
C THR A 69 12.83 -10.64 2.49
N PHE A 70 12.48 -9.40 2.13
CA PHE A 70 13.11 -8.60 1.10
C PHE A 70 13.82 -7.43 1.79
N SER A 71 15.14 -7.38 1.70
CA SER A 71 15.97 -6.39 2.38
C SER A 71 16.96 -5.74 1.42
N ASN A 72 16.98 -4.41 1.37
CA ASN A 72 17.82 -3.65 0.43
C ASN A 72 17.58 -4.08 -1.02
N CYS A 73 16.31 -4.17 -1.41
CA CYS A 73 15.89 -4.55 -2.75
C CYS A 73 15.35 -3.34 -3.51
N TYR A 74 15.96 -3.02 -4.65
CA TYR A 74 15.61 -1.89 -5.50
C TYR A 74 15.61 -2.29 -6.97
N SER A 75 14.85 -1.54 -7.76
CA SER A 75 14.85 -1.61 -9.22
C SER A 75 14.67 -0.21 -9.79
N ASN A 76 15.44 0.11 -10.84
CA ASN A 76 15.25 1.34 -11.62
C ASN A 76 13.93 1.33 -12.42
N TYR A 77 13.22 0.21 -12.46
CA TYR A 77 11.82 0.16 -12.91
C TYR A 77 10.86 0.95 -11.99
N GLY A 78 11.27 1.21 -10.74
CA GLY A 78 10.46 1.85 -9.71
C GLY A 78 9.68 0.88 -8.83
N TYR A 79 9.53 -0.38 -9.26
CA TYR A 79 8.79 -1.42 -8.54
C TYR A 79 9.55 -2.73 -8.44
N LEU A 80 9.40 -3.48 -7.35
CA LEU A 80 9.96 -4.85 -7.25
C LEU A 80 9.14 -5.88 -8.02
N ILE A 81 7.82 -5.78 -7.97
CA ILE A 81 6.91 -6.82 -8.45
C ILE A 81 5.85 -6.14 -9.34
N ASN A 82 5.82 -6.50 -10.62
CA ASN A 82 4.85 -5.99 -11.58
C ASN A 82 3.88 -7.09 -12.01
N LEU A 83 2.60 -6.92 -11.69
CA LEU A 83 1.54 -7.91 -11.89
C LEU A 83 0.45 -7.33 -12.79
N TYR A 84 0.55 -7.62 -14.09
CA TYR A 84 -0.41 -7.17 -15.08
C TYR A 84 -1.64 -8.07 -15.08
N LYS A 85 -2.72 -7.59 -14.44
CA LYS A 85 -4.07 -8.22 -14.35
C LYS A 85 -4.08 -9.63 -13.77
N ASN A 86 -4.96 -9.88 -12.80
CA ASN A 86 -5.29 -11.25 -12.39
C ASN A 86 -6.73 -11.57 -12.81
N ILE A 87 -6.90 -12.15 -14.01
CA ILE A 87 -8.24 -12.50 -14.55
C ILE A 87 -8.90 -13.61 -13.73
N TYR A 88 -8.12 -14.46 -13.08
CA TYR A 88 -8.63 -15.65 -12.39
C TYR A 88 -9.15 -15.38 -10.99
N MET A 89 -9.24 -14.09 -10.57
CA MET A 89 -9.75 -13.67 -9.26
C MET A 89 -9.03 -14.33 -8.07
N ARG A 90 -7.81 -14.85 -8.28
CA ARG A 90 -7.03 -15.41 -7.18
C ARG A 90 -6.22 -14.28 -6.54
N PRO A 91 -6.29 -14.13 -5.21
CA PRO A 91 -5.56 -13.08 -4.53
C PRO A 91 -4.06 -13.33 -4.61
N ILE A 92 -3.30 -12.24 -4.76
CA ILE A 92 -1.86 -12.19 -4.49
C ILE A 92 -1.71 -12.20 -2.98
N LYS A 93 -1.16 -13.29 -2.43
CA LYS A 93 -1.08 -13.46 -0.97
C LYS A 93 0.32 -13.18 -0.47
N ILE A 94 0.39 -12.33 0.54
CA ILE A 94 1.63 -11.94 1.21
C ILE A 94 1.43 -12.18 2.71
N VAL A 95 2.09 -13.19 3.25
CA VAL A 95 1.87 -13.63 4.63
C VAL A 95 3.19 -13.63 5.40
N ASN A 96 3.21 -13.02 6.58
CA ASN A 96 4.37 -12.97 7.47
C ASN A 96 5.65 -12.52 6.76
N THR A 97 5.53 -11.56 5.84
CA THR A 97 6.64 -11.13 4.97
C THR A 97 7.12 -9.76 5.41
N SER A 98 8.44 -9.55 5.35
CA SER A 98 9.05 -8.27 5.69
C SER A 98 9.69 -7.62 4.47
N PHE A 99 9.35 -6.36 4.21
CA PHE A 99 9.97 -5.52 3.20
C PHE A 99 10.72 -4.38 3.91
N ILE A 100 12.05 -4.41 3.82
CA ILE A 100 12.94 -3.53 4.56
C ILE A 100 13.81 -2.77 3.57
N ASN A 101 13.75 -1.44 3.63
CA ASN A 101 14.58 -0.58 2.80
C ASN A 101 14.46 -0.93 1.30
N THR A 102 13.23 -0.87 0.79
CA THR A 102 12.90 -1.21 -0.60
C THR A 102 12.39 0.00 -1.38
N CYS A 103 12.35 -0.09 -2.71
CA CYS A 103 11.51 0.80 -3.52
C CYS A 103 10.00 0.46 -3.34
N THR A 104 9.13 1.07 -4.16
CA THR A 104 7.73 0.61 -4.25
C THR A 104 7.71 -0.88 -4.58
N ILE A 105 6.77 -1.60 -3.98
CA ILE A 105 6.82 -3.07 -4.00
C ILE A 105 5.99 -3.60 -5.15
N PHE A 106 4.70 -3.26 -5.20
CA PHE A 106 3.78 -3.81 -6.18
C PHE A 106 3.32 -2.75 -7.17
N ASN A 107 3.25 -3.14 -8.44
CA ASN A 107 2.55 -2.44 -9.51
C ASN A 107 1.57 -3.39 -10.18
N GLY A 108 0.43 -2.87 -10.66
CA GLY A 108 -0.46 -3.66 -11.50
C GLY A 108 -1.80 -2.99 -11.80
N ASN A 109 -2.78 -3.78 -12.22
CA ASN A 109 -4.14 -3.30 -12.47
C ASN A 109 -5.13 -4.43 -12.21
N SER A 110 -6.25 -4.13 -11.55
CA SER A 110 -7.36 -5.07 -11.32
C SER A 110 -6.90 -6.37 -10.64
N ASN A 111 -6.14 -6.21 -9.56
CA ASN A 111 -5.64 -7.31 -8.75
C ASN A 111 -6.38 -7.38 -7.41
N THR A 112 -6.35 -8.53 -6.76
CA THR A 112 -6.75 -8.66 -5.35
C THR A 112 -5.49 -8.93 -4.54
N PHE A 113 -5.22 -8.13 -3.52
CA PHE A 113 -4.10 -8.31 -2.59
C PHE A 113 -4.61 -8.76 -1.23
N GLU A 114 -4.01 -9.80 -0.68
CA GLU A 114 -4.23 -10.27 0.68
C GLU A 114 -2.91 -10.24 1.45
N ILE A 115 -2.73 -9.22 2.28
CA ILE A 115 -1.50 -9.00 3.06
C ILE A 115 -1.80 -9.24 4.53
N THR A 116 -1.11 -10.17 5.18
CA THR A 116 -1.36 -10.51 6.59
C THR A 116 -0.06 -10.72 7.36
N GLY A 117 0.00 -10.25 8.61
CA GLY A 117 1.13 -10.52 9.50
C GLY A 117 2.45 -9.91 9.04
N SER A 118 2.42 -8.93 8.14
CA SER A 118 3.58 -8.47 7.38
C SER A 118 4.14 -7.15 7.94
N SER A 119 5.34 -6.76 7.51
CA SER A 119 5.94 -5.49 7.91
C SER A 119 6.62 -4.75 6.76
N PHE A 120 6.47 -3.43 6.75
CA PHE A 120 7.10 -2.51 5.80
C PHE A 120 7.92 -1.50 6.59
N ARG A 121 9.25 -1.52 6.42
CA ARG A 121 10.17 -0.83 7.32
C ARG A 121 11.25 -0.05 6.58
N ASN A 122 11.63 1.10 7.11
CA ASN A 122 12.77 1.90 6.63
C ASN A 122 12.68 2.28 5.15
N ILE A 123 11.48 2.55 4.63
CA ILE A 123 11.28 2.89 3.22
C ILE A 123 11.41 4.40 3.04
N THR A 124 12.33 4.82 2.17
CA THR A 124 12.47 6.23 1.77
C THR A 124 12.24 6.37 0.27
N LEU A 125 11.19 7.10 -0.11
CA LEU A 125 10.82 7.34 -1.51
C LEU A 125 10.80 8.84 -1.81
N LYS A 126 11.41 9.21 -2.93
CA LYS A 126 11.48 10.59 -3.44
C LYS A 126 10.65 10.82 -4.70
N ASN A 127 10.01 9.77 -5.22
CA ASN A 127 9.19 9.81 -6.42
C ASN A 127 7.70 9.93 -6.06
N SER A 128 6.86 10.18 -7.05
CA SER A 128 5.41 10.33 -6.84
C SER A 128 4.64 9.00 -6.83
N LEU A 129 5.34 7.85 -6.88
CA LEU A 129 4.71 6.53 -6.92
C LEU A 129 4.19 6.16 -5.53
N PRO A 130 3.02 5.52 -5.39
CA PRO A 130 2.57 4.96 -4.11
C PRO A 130 3.66 4.13 -3.43
N ALA A 131 3.70 4.16 -2.10
CA ALA A 131 4.83 3.57 -1.39
C ALA A 131 4.84 2.04 -1.41
N ILE A 132 3.66 1.40 -1.45
CA ILE A 132 3.53 -0.04 -1.23
C ILE A 132 2.89 -0.72 -2.44
N ILE A 133 1.67 -0.31 -2.80
CA ILE A 133 0.91 -0.87 -3.92
C ILE A 133 0.47 0.25 -4.85
N ASP A 134 1.05 0.26 -6.05
CA ASP A 134 0.58 1.07 -7.17
C ASP A 134 -0.32 0.23 -8.09
N SER A 135 -1.55 -0.03 -7.65
CA SER A 135 -2.47 -0.86 -8.43
C SER A 135 -3.88 -0.27 -8.54
N VAL A 136 -4.20 0.23 -9.73
CA VAL A 136 -5.53 0.79 -10.05
C VAL A 136 -6.60 -0.31 -10.09
N TYR A 137 -7.84 0.05 -9.76
CA TYR A 137 -9.02 -0.84 -9.78
C TYR A 137 -8.86 -2.15 -9.00
N SER A 138 -7.96 -2.16 -8.02
CA SER A 138 -7.59 -3.35 -7.25
C SER A 138 -8.27 -3.38 -5.90
N ASP A 139 -8.57 -4.58 -5.40
CA ASP A 139 -9.06 -4.80 -4.04
C ASP A 139 -7.86 -5.09 -3.14
N ILE A 140 -7.72 -4.36 -2.03
CA ILE A 140 -6.57 -4.46 -1.11
C ILE A 140 -7.07 -4.78 0.29
N ASN A 141 -6.77 -5.98 0.76
CA ASN A 141 -7.08 -6.45 2.11
C ASN A 141 -5.79 -6.60 2.90
N ILE A 142 -5.62 -5.81 3.95
CA ILE A 142 -4.42 -5.85 4.81
C ILE A 142 -4.86 -6.09 6.24
N SER A 143 -4.26 -7.08 6.90
CA SER A 143 -4.50 -7.36 8.30
C SER A 143 -3.22 -7.56 9.11
N ASN A 144 -3.25 -7.24 10.41
CA ASN A 144 -2.18 -7.56 11.36
C ASN A 144 -0.79 -7.12 10.86
N THR A 145 -0.68 -5.92 10.32
CA THR A 145 0.48 -5.47 9.55
C THR A 145 1.00 -4.12 10.06
N GLU A 146 2.32 -3.94 9.99
CA GLU A 146 3.00 -2.75 10.49
C GLU A 146 3.70 -1.97 9.38
N PHE A 147 3.60 -0.64 9.43
CA PHE A 147 4.31 0.31 8.57
C PHE A 147 5.13 1.24 9.46
N ILE A 148 6.44 1.09 9.44
CA ILE A 148 7.34 1.70 10.43
C ILE A 148 8.49 2.44 9.73
N ASP A 149 8.80 3.65 10.19
CA ASP A 149 9.95 4.42 9.73
C ASP A 149 9.91 4.67 8.20
N LEU A 150 8.80 5.24 7.72
CA LEU A 150 8.63 5.57 6.31
C LEU A 150 8.85 7.07 6.06
N ASN A 151 9.57 7.42 5.01
CA ASN A 151 9.75 8.79 4.55
C ASN A 151 9.38 8.89 3.06
N ILE A 152 8.14 9.29 2.77
CA ILE A 152 7.52 9.13 1.45
C ILE A 152 6.95 10.43 0.91
N THR A 153 6.96 10.61 -0.41
CA THR A 153 6.41 11.79 -1.09
C THR A 153 5.00 11.56 -1.67
N SER A 154 4.44 10.37 -1.49
CA SER A 154 3.17 9.88 -2.03
C SER A 154 2.33 9.18 -0.96
N SER A 155 1.14 8.68 -1.32
CA SER A 155 0.29 7.84 -0.47
C SER A 155 0.83 6.41 -0.37
N LEU A 156 0.35 5.62 0.61
CA LEU A 156 0.75 4.20 0.73
C LEU A 156 0.26 3.35 -0.45
N PHE A 157 -0.97 3.63 -0.91
CA PHE A 157 -1.66 2.89 -1.95
C PHE A 157 -2.08 3.82 -3.08
N ASN A 158 -2.32 3.24 -4.25
CA ASN A 158 -2.95 3.95 -5.35
C ASN A 158 -4.35 4.45 -4.94
N ASN A 159 -4.65 5.70 -5.23
CA ASN A 159 -5.90 6.35 -4.85
C ASN A 159 -7.13 5.84 -5.64
N GLN A 160 -6.92 5.13 -6.74
CA GLN A 160 -7.97 4.54 -7.59
C GLN A 160 -8.16 3.03 -7.34
N SER A 161 -7.62 2.49 -6.25
CA SER A 161 -7.89 1.10 -5.84
C SER A 161 -9.34 0.94 -5.38
N LYS A 162 -10.02 -0.09 -5.90
CA LYS A 162 -11.48 -0.27 -5.86
C LYS A 162 -12.06 -0.42 -4.45
N ASN A 163 -11.41 -1.21 -3.60
CA ASN A 163 -11.77 -1.35 -2.20
C ASN A 163 -10.49 -1.49 -1.39
N ILE A 164 -10.45 -0.85 -0.22
CA ILE A 164 -9.35 -1.02 0.72
C ILE A 164 -9.94 -1.36 2.09
N PHE A 165 -9.48 -2.49 2.64
CA PHE A 165 -9.84 -2.97 3.97
C PHE A 165 -8.57 -3.10 4.81
N LEU A 166 -8.53 -2.37 5.92
CA LEU A 166 -7.41 -2.35 6.86
C LEU A 166 -7.89 -2.84 8.22
N ASP A 167 -7.31 -3.93 8.73
CA ASP A 167 -7.67 -4.51 10.03
C ASP A 167 -6.46 -4.75 10.94
N ASN A 168 -6.50 -4.21 12.14
CA ASN A 168 -5.40 -4.31 13.10
C ASN A 168 -4.05 -3.86 12.51
N ILE A 169 -4.00 -2.58 12.10
CA ILE A 169 -2.85 -1.98 11.43
C ILE A 169 -2.12 -1.04 12.38
N THR A 170 -0.78 -1.01 12.28
CA THR A 170 0.04 -0.03 13.00
C THR A 170 0.85 0.83 12.04
N PHE A 171 0.69 2.14 12.13
CA PHE A 171 1.52 3.14 11.49
C PHE A 171 2.39 3.82 12.55
N LYS A 172 3.71 3.81 12.35
CA LYS A 172 4.65 4.40 13.31
C LYS A 172 5.78 5.15 12.63
N ASN A 173 6.11 6.34 13.12
CA ASN A 173 7.24 7.13 12.63
C ASN A 173 7.21 7.37 11.11
N ILE A 174 6.06 7.80 10.57
CA ILE A 174 5.92 8.08 9.13
C ILE A 174 5.99 9.58 8.89
N ASN A 175 6.90 9.99 8.01
CA ASN A 175 6.94 11.31 7.44
C ASN A 175 6.43 11.26 6.00
N THR A 176 5.42 12.08 5.67
CA THR A 176 4.92 12.19 4.31
C THR A 176 4.85 13.63 3.86
N ASN A 177 5.37 13.92 2.66
CA ASN A 177 5.17 15.19 1.96
C ASN A 177 4.03 15.13 0.95
N SER A 178 3.26 14.04 0.95
CA SER A 178 2.13 13.84 0.05
C SER A 178 0.93 14.71 0.43
N LYS A 179 -0.10 14.69 -0.42
CA LYS A 179 -1.42 15.20 -0.05
C LYS A 179 -1.98 14.41 1.13
N ALA A 180 -1.92 13.09 1.14
CA ALA A 180 -2.32 12.32 2.31
C ALA A 180 -1.60 10.97 2.36
N LEU A 181 -1.35 10.48 3.58
CA LEU A 181 -0.79 9.14 3.78
C LEU A 181 -1.72 8.08 3.19
N LEU A 182 -3.00 8.20 3.54
CA LEU A 182 -4.10 7.41 2.99
C LEU A 182 -4.97 8.32 2.14
N LYS A 183 -4.97 8.11 0.83
CA LYS A 183 -5.76 8.89 -0.11
C LYS A 183 -6.69 7.96 -0.89
N PHE A 184 -7.97 8.27 -0.88
CA PHE A 184 -8.99 7.47 -1.55
C PHE A 184 -9.83 8.33 -2.48
N GLU A 185 -10.01 7.85 -3.71
CA GLU A 185 -10.90 8.44 -4.68
C GLU A 185 -11.87 7.36 -5.16
N TYR A 186 -13.17 7.64 -5.17
CA TYR A 186 -14.21 6.81 -5.79
C TYR A 186 -14.50 5.42 -5.19
N ASN A 187 -14.13 5.16 -3.93
CA ASN A 187 -14.13 3.79 -3.41
C ASN A 187 -14.60 3.68 -1.96
N ASN A 188 -15.20 2.54 -1.61
CA ASN A 188 -15.53 2.22 -0.22
C ASN A 188 -14.26 1.90 0.56
N PHE A 189 -14.24 2.31 1.81
CA PHE A 189 -13.07 2.16 2.66
C PHE A 189 -13.45 1.79 4.08
N TYR A 190 -12.77 0.78 4.61
CA TYR A 190 -13.04 0.21 5.91
C TYR A 190 -11.74 0.11 6.71
N ILE A 191 -11.73 0.72 7.89
CA ILE A 191 -10.68 0.58 8.89
C ILE A 191 -11.28 -0.05 10.13
N ASN A 192 -10.63 -1.10 10.63
CA ASN A 192 -10.86 -1.65 11.94
C ASN A 192 -9.55 -1.68 12.72
N ASN A 193 -9.49 -1.05 13.89
CA ASN A 193 -8.34 -1.04 14.79
C ASN A 193 -7.04 -0.51 14.15
N LEU A 194 -7.03 0.75 13.71
CA LEU A 194 -5.81 1.42 13.24
C LEU A 194 -5.11 2.17 14.36
N LYS A 195 -3.86 1.82 14.64
CA LYS A 195 -2.97 2.54 15.57
C LYS A 195 -2.00 3.42 14.80
N VAL A 196 -1.92 4.68 15.19
CA VAL A 196 -1.13 5.70 14.51
C VAL A 196 -0.30 6.44 15.55
N ASP A 197 1.03 6.39 15.42
CA ASP A 197 1.95 7.06 16.34
C ASP A 197 3.06 7.80 15.61
N ASN A 198 3.29 9.05 16.00
CA ASN A 198 4.37 9.89 15.47
C ASN A 198 4.35 10.02 13.94
N ILE A 199 3.19 10.41 13.38
CA ILE A 199 3.05 10.70 11.95
C ILE A 199 3.19 12.19 11.70
N LYS A 200 3.89 12.55 10.62
CA LYS A 200 4.07 13.93 10.16
C LYS A 200 3.58 14.04 8.72
N CYS A 201 2.49 14.76 8.52
CA CYS A 201 1.96 15.11 7.19
C CYS A 201 2.39 16.55 6.86
N ASN A 202 3.41 16.68 6.01
CA ASN A 202 4.09 17.93 5.68
C ASN A 202 3.76 18.47 4.28
N GLY A 203 2.72 17.94 3.63
CA GLY A 203 2.26 18.39 2.32
C GLY A 203 1.65 19.79 2.33
N ASP A 204 1.01 20.15 1.22
CA ASP A 204 0.28 21.42 1.07
C ASP A 204 -0.82 21.57 2.14
N ILE A 205 -0.89 22.73 2.80
CA ILE A 205 -1.84 23.05 3.88
C ILE A 205 -3.30 22.69 3.57
N ARG A 206 -3.72 22.77 2.29
CA ARG A 206 -5.11 22.49 1.90
C ARG A 206 -5.44 21.00 1.88
N TYR A 207 -4.45 20.15 1.64
CA TYR A 207 -4.69 18.73 1.38
C TYR A 207 -3.97 17.82 2.36
N SER A 208 -2.88 18.30 2.98
CA SER A 208 -2.03 17.52 3.86
C SER A 208 -2.82 16.93 5.01
N SER A 209 -2.90 15.60 5.04
CA SER A 209 -3.73 14.87 6.00
C SER A 209 -3.22 13.45 6.23
N LEU A 210 -3.67 12.81 7.31
CA LEU A 210 -3.50 11.37 7.46
C LEU A 210 -4.42 10.65 6.47
N ILE A 211 -5.69 11.05 6.44
CA ILE A 211 -6.74 10.45 5.60
C ILE A 211 -7.38 11.54 4.76
N LEU A 212 -7.41 11.34 3.45
CA LEU A 212 -8.12 12.17 2.49
C LEU A 212 -9.08 11.30 1.67
N ILE A 213 -10.37 11.57 1.80
CA ILE A 213 -11.40 10.92 1.00
C ILE A 213 -12.02 11.93 0.03
N ASN A 214 -12.10 11.58 -1.24
CA ASN A 214 -12.73 12.38 -2.28
C ASN A 214 -13.79 11.59 -3.05
N SER A 215 -15.06 11.97 -2.88
CA SER A 215 -16.25 11.35 -3.47
C SER A 215 -16.88 12.23 -4.54
N VAL A 216 -16.38 12.23 -5.77
CA VAL A 216 -16.90 13.18 -6.78
C VAL A 216 -18.30 12.80 -7.29
N GLU A 217 -18.61 11.52 -7.55
CA GLU A 217 -19.80 11.16 -8.37
C GLU A 217 -20.75 10.09 -7.79
N LYS A 218 -20.43 9.43 -6.67
CA LYS A 218 -21.28 8.37 -6.09
C LYS A 218 -21.30 8.46 -4.57
N LYS A 219 -22.36 7.90 -3.96
CA LYS A 219 -22.42 7.69 -2.51
C LYS A 219 -21.43 6.61 -2.11
N TYR A 220 -20.58 6.90 -1.12
CA TYR A 220 -19.64 5.94 -0.55
C TYR A 220 -19.84 5.80 0.95
N ASN A 221 -19.57 4.59 1.43
CA ASN A 221 -19.58 4.27 2.83
C ASN A 221 -18.14 4.20 3.33
N ILE A 222 -17.87 4.98 4.36
CA ILE A 222 -16.57 5.03 5.02
C ILE A 222 -16.81 4.68 6.47
N HIS A 223 -16.21 3.60 6.91
CA HIS A 223 -16.35 3.13 8.28
C HIS A 223 -14.98 2.97 8.91
N ILE A 224 -14.72 3.75 9.95
CA ILE A 224 -13.51 3.72 10.74
C ILE A 224 -13.90 3.37 12.16
N LYS A 225 -13.47 2.19 12.61
CA LYS A 225 -13.68 1.70 13.96
C LYS A 225 -12.36 1.50 14.68
N GLY A 226 -12.25 1.94 15.92
CA GLY A 226 -11.06 1.71 16.74
C GLY A 226 -9.82 2.47 16.27
N LEU A 227 -9.97 3.70 15.78
CA LEU A 227 -8.83 4.54 15.39
C LEU A 227 -8.17 5.13 16.64
N SER A 228 -6.86 4.91 16.80
CA SER A 228 -6.07 5.50 17.89
C SER A 228 -4.90 6.29 17.32
N ILE A 229 -4.92 7.62 17.46
CA ILE A 229 -3.85 8.51 16.98
C ILE A 229 -3.13 9.16 18.16
N THR A 230 -1.80 9.06 18.18
CA THR A 230 -0.93 9.70 19.17
C THR A 230 0.24 10.47 18.54
N ASN A 231 0.67 11.54 19.20
CA ASN A 231 1.94 12.25 18.95
C ASN A 231 2.15 12.70 17.50
N SER A 232 1.09 13.07 16.79
CA SER A 232 1.14 13.30 15.34
C SER A 232 0.91 14.75 14.96
N ILE A 233 1.41 15.14 13.78
CA ILE A 233 1.35 16.51 13.26
C ILE A 233 0.87 16.49 11.80
N SER A 234 -0.03 17.40 11.44
CA SER A 234 -0.44 17.62 10.05
C SER A 234 -0.42 19.11 9.68
N ASN A 235 0.15 19.44 8.53
CA ASN A 235 0.15 20.79 7.96
C ASN A 235 -1.24 21.25 7.49
N GLY A 236 -2.18 20.33 7.30
CA GLY A 236 -3.58 20.60 7.06
C GLY A 236 -4.44 19.87 8.08
N PRO A 237 -5.72 19.60 7.76
CA PRO A 237 -6.56 18.76 8.61
C PRO A 237 -5.99 17.35 8.80
N PHE A 238 -6.41 16.63 9.83
CA PHE A 238 -5.91 15.26 10.04
C PHE A 238 -6.71 14.24 9.23
N ILE A 239 -8.03 14.43 9.14
CA ILE A 239 -8.96 13.69 8.30
C ILE A 239 -9.69 14.71 7.43
N VAL A 240 -9.72 14.50 6.12
CA VAL A 240 -10.44 15.34 5.16
C VAL A 240 -11.44 14.50 4.40
N ILE A 241 -12.69 14.95 4.38
CA ILE A 241 -13.77 14.35 3.60
C ILE A 241 -14.26 15.39 2.61
N MET A 242 -14.18 15.11 1.31
CA MET A 242 -14.63 16.02 0.26
C MET A 242 -15.45 15.30 -0.81
N GLY A 243 -16.32 16.05 -1.50
CA GLY A 243 -17.10 15.55 -2.64
C GLY A 243 -18.62 15.75 -2.51
N GLU A 244 -19.42 14.94 -3.19
CA GLU A 244 -20.87 15.14 -3.28
C GLU A 244 -21.67 14.36 -2.23
N ALA A 245 -21.47 13.04 -2.08
CA ALA A 245 -22.27 12.19 -1.19
C ALA A 245 -21.42 11.21 -0.37
N VAL A 246 -21.31 11.40 0.94
CA VAL A 246 -20.52 10.52 1.83
C VAL A 246 -21.31 10.14 3.08
N GLU A 247 -21.34 8.84 3.38
CA GLU A 247 -21.71 8.34 4.70
C GLU A 247 -20.44 7.97 5.45
N PHE A 248 -20.10 8.77 6.48
CA PHE A 248 -18.90 8.60 7.28
C PHE A 248 -19.25 8.24 8.71
N ILE A 249 -18.74 7.08 9.14
CA ILE A 249 -18.93 6.53 10.47
C ILE A 249 -17.58 6.41 11.15
N LEU A 250 -17.41 7.09 12.29
CA LEU A 250 -16.24 7.00 13.17
C LEU A 250 -16.67 6.47 14.54
N GLU A 251 -16.20 5.28 14.89
CA GLU A 251 -16.61 4.58 16.13
C GLU A 251 -15.41 4.25 17.01
N ASP A 252 -15.59 4.28 18.33
CA ASP A 252 -14.64 3.77 19.31
C ASP A 252 -13.21 4.35 19.13
N SER A 253 -13.11 5.63 18.79
CA SER A 253 -11.86 6.25 18.33
C SER A 253 -11.30 7.27 19.32
N ASN A 254 -9.97 7.32 19.43
CA ASN A 254 -9.23 8.21 20.32
C ASN A 254 -8.15 8.98 19.56
N ILE A 255 -8.15 10.30 19.68
CA ILE A 255 -7.17 11.20 19.06
C ILE A 255 -6.54 12.03 20.17
N HIS A 256 -5.26 11.79 20.46
CA HIS A 256 -4.56 12.38 21.59
C HIS A 256 -3.20 12.96 21.17
N ASN A 257 -2.83 14.12 21.71
CA ASN A 257 -1.57 14.79 21.42
C ASN A 257 -1.32 14.95 19.89
N VAL A 258 -2.34 15.45 19.18
CA VAL A 258 -2.27 15.75 17.75
C VAL A 258 -2.28 17.25 17.53
N LYS A 259 -1.32 17.73 16.72
CA LYS A 259 -1.26 19.13 16.28
C LYS A 259 -1.62 19.21 14.80
N SER A 260 -2.70 19.89 14.46
CA SER A 260 -3.08 20.18 13.09
C SER A 260 -3.07 21.68 12.85
N TYR A 261 -2.64 22.11 11.67
CA TYR A 261 -2.76 23.51 11.22
C TYR A 261 -4.10 23.78 10.49
N GLY A 262 -5.00 22.78 10.51
CA GLY A 262 -6.43 22.90 10.22
C GLY A 262 -7.26 22.26 11.35
N PRO A 263 -8.56 22.02 11.13
CA PRO A 263 -9.36 21.20 12.04
C PRO A 263 -8.88 19.74 12.05
N ILE A 264 -9.14 18.99 13.14
CA ILE A 264 -8.79 17.56 13.17
C ILE A 264 -9.54 16.77 12.10
N ILE A 265 -10.83 17.06 11.93
CA ILE A 265 -11.69 16.51 10.88
C ILE A 265 -12.24 17.70 10.10
N ASP A 266 -12.01 17.72 8.78
CA ASP A 266 -12.56 18.73 7.86
C ASP A 266 -13.54 18.06 6.89
N ILE A 267 -14.68 18.71 6.69
CA ILE A 267 -15.75 18.21 5.82
C ILE A 267 -16.06 19.30 4.79
N ILE A 268 -15.65 19.03 3.55
CA ILE A 268 -15.78 19.92 2.40
C ILE A 268 -16.65 19.23 1.36
N SER A 269 -17.91 18.97 1.73
CA SER A 269 -18.82 18.18 0.91
C SER A 269 -20.26 18.68 1.03
N ASN A 270 -21.03 18.51 -0.04
CA ASN A 270 -22.39 19.04 -0.16
C ASN A 270 -23.44 18.18 0.57
N ASP A 271 -23.24 16.86 0.65
CA ASP A 271 -24.15 15.91 1.30
C ASP A 271 -23.35 14.87 2.10
N VAL A 272 -23.13 15.15 3.39
CA VAL A 272 -22.44 14.24 4.31
C VAL A 272 -23.34 13.85 5.45
N ILE A 273 -23.50 12.55 5.63
CA ILE A 273 -24.09 11.97 6.83
C ILE A 273 -22.92 11.52 7.72
N LEU A 274 -22.76 12.20 8.86
CA LEU A 274 -21.68 11.97 9.82
C LEU A 274 -22.24 11.30 11.08
N TYR A 275 -21.69 10.14 11.43
CA TYR A 275 -21.90 9.46 12.70
C TYR A 275 -20.58 9.38 13.48
N ILE A 276 -20.58 9.88 14.71
CA ILE A 276 -19.47 9.73 15.67
C ILE A 276 -20.05 8.99 16.89
N LEU A 277 -19.59 7.75 17.10
CA LEU A 277 -20.15 6.79 18.05
C LEU A 277 -19.13 6.35 19.10
#